data_AF-A0A6J6BPC8-F1
#
_entry.id   AF-A0A6J6BPC8-F1
#
_cell.length_a   1.000
_cell.length_b   1.000
_cell.length_c   1.000
_cell.angle_alpha   90.00
_cell.angle_beta   90.00
_cell.angle_gamma   90.00
#
_symmetry.space_group_name_H-M   'P 1'
#
loop_
_entity.id
_entity.type
_entity.pdbx_description
1 polymer ?
#
loop_
_entity_poly.entity_id
_entity_poly.type
_entity_poly.pdbx_seq_one_letter_code
_entity_poly.pdbx_strand_id
1 'polypeptide(L)'
;MWENLGIWVALQAFALLGSTLAMPFPTWRYPHPVDPTGPAMGSPTDEPVDMSGRTVIVTGGANGMGAMAARLLADQGAHIVIIDKDEPNARANAATIESATGSAADVIVADLSDPAQVRSCAEQVLASYPRIDVLLNNAGIFTEVYQETASGDELTLASNHLGGFLFTQLLLTRLQESKARVLFVSSDAHRQAMKVNWDDINGKDLWKGKERVPNAGFVQYNVSKLFVASAAIELAERTKGTGMTVNTLAPGALIPTGIYDDATGPIPILIKYFRPLLRQPEKAMITYVYLATSPEVEGASGWYWKDGRFVDASQLAQSQELRDQIWAWSMRQSGLSQGVSS
;
A
#
# COMPACT_ATOMS: atom_id res chain seq x y z
N MET A 1 -37.78 28.26 -8.29
CA MET A 1 -36.73 28.89 -9.13
C MET A 1 -35.67 29.60 -8.28
N TRP A 2 -35.27 29.06 -7.11
CA TRP A 2 -34.24 29.65 -6.23
C TRP A 2 -33.57 28.62 -5.30
N GLU A 3 -33.27 27.40 -5.78
CA GLU A 3 -32.57 26.39 -4.95
C GLU A 3 -31.29 25.82 -5.58
N ASN A 4 -30.95 26.18 -6.81
CA ASN A 4 -29.77 25.64 -7.51
C ASN A 4 -28.62 26.65 -7.73
N LEU A 5 -28.70 27.86 -7.16
CA LEU A 5 -27.68 28.89 -7.37
C LEU A 5 -26.53 28.85 -6.34
N GLY A 6 -26.76 28.30 -5.14
CA GLY A 6 -25.74 28.26 -4.07
C GLY A 6 -24.62 27.24 -4.29
N ILE A 7 -24.91 26.13 -4.96
CA ILE A 7 -23.95 25.02 -5.17
C ILE A 7 -22.96 25.34 -6.30
N TRP A 8 -23.38 26.11 -7.31
CA TRP A 8 -22.52 26.48 -8.43
C TRP A 8 -21.51 27.59 -8.09
N VAL A 9 -21.87 28.52 -7.20
CA VAL A 9 -20.93 29.56 -6.72
C VAL A 9 -19.88 28.96 -5.79
N ALA A 10 -20.22 27.94 -4.99
CA ALA A 10 -19.25 27.22 -4.14
C ALA A 10 -18.23 26.40 -4.96
N LEU A 11 -18.65 25.84 -6.10
CA LEU A 11 -17.75 25.06 -6.97
C LEU A 11 -16.82 25.94 -7.82
N GLN A 12 -17.24 27.15 -8.20
CA GLN A 12 -16.34 28.10 -8.88
C GLN A 12 -15.36 28.79 -7.94
N ALA A 13 -15.68 28.93 -6.64
CA ALA A 13 -14.74 29.43 -5.64
C ALA A 13 -13.56 28.47 -5.39
N PHE A 14 -13.76 27.16 -5.56
CA PHE A 14 -12.69 26.15 -5.40
C PHE A 14 -11.70 26.07 -6.57
N ALA A 15 -12.10 26.52 -7.76
CA ALA A 15 -11.23 26.49 -8.95
C ALA A 15 -10.37 27.75 -9.10
N LEU A 16 -10.60 28.80 -8.30
CA LEU A 16 -9.92 30.09 -8.41
C LEU A 16 -9.17 30.53 -7.13
N LEU A 17 -9.22 29.75 -6.06
CA LEU A 17 -8.43 29.98 -4.85
C LEU A 17 -7.34 28.91 -4.72
N GLY A 18 -6.24 29.14 -5.44
CA GLY A 18 -4.94 28.65 -4.99
C GLY A 18 -4.62 29.34 -3.67
N SER A 19 -4.90 28.69 -2.55
CA SER A 19 -4.47 29.11 -1.23
C SER A 19 -4.53 27.96 -0.24
N THR A 20 -3.35 27.50 0.17
CA THR A 20 -2.96 27.20 1.55
C THR A 20 -4.08 27.34 2.59
N LEU A 21 -4.88 26.28 2.74
CA LEU A 21 -5.68 26.03 3.92
C LEU A 21 -5.40 24.58 4.28
N ALA A 22 -4.50 24.39 5.25
CA ALA A 22 -4.42 23.16 6.00
C ALA A 22 -5.84 22.85 6.48
N MET A 23 -6.48 21.86 5.86
CA MET A 23 -7.76 21.39 6.37
C MET A 23 -7.46 20.75 7.72
N PRO A 24 -7.99 21.28 8.84
CA PRO A 24 -7.79 20.63 10.12
C PRO A 24 -8.30 19.20 10.00
N PHE A 25 -7.49 18.23 10.44
CA PHE A 25 -7.91 16.84 10.56
C PHE A 25 -9.27 16.83 11.24
N PRO A 26 -10.30 16.16 10.68
CA PRO A 26 -11.54 16.01 11.40
C PRO A 26 -11.20 15.22 12.67
N THR A 27 -11.63 15.72 13.83
CA THR A 27 -11.41 15.14 15.17
C THR A 27 -12.09 13.77 15.27
N TRP A 28 -11.53 12.76 14.62
CA TRP A 28 -12.07 11.41 14.60
C TRP A 28 -11.31 10.53 15.56
N ARG A 29 -12.02 10.12 16.62
CA ARG A 29 -11.63 9.05 17.52
C ARG A 29 -11.21 7.83 16.71
N TYR A 30 -9.94 7.45 16.79
CA TYR A 30 -9.51 6.12 16.38
C TYR A 30 -10.36 5.11 17.16
N PRO A 31 -10.99 4.13 16.49
CA PRO A 31 -11.64 3.06 17.23
C PRO A 31 -10.55 2.28 17.96
N HIS A 32 -10.39 2.51 19.28
CA HIS A 32 -9.41 1.81 20.12
C HIS A 32 -9.46 0.31 19.82
N PRO A 33 -8.45 -0.27 19.16
CA PRO A 33 -8.44 -1.69 18.91
C PRO A 33 -8.07 -2.35 20.24
N VAL A 34 -9.02 -3.08 20.82
CA VAL A 34 -8.77 -3.93 21.99
C VAL A 34 -8.13 -5.21 21.48
N ASP A 35 -6.85 -5.43 21.76
CA ASP A 35 -6.21 -6.74 21.53
C ASP A 35 -7.07 -7.86 22.16
N PRO A 36 -7.55 -8.86 21.39
CA PRO A 36 -8.35 -9.95 21.94
C PRO A 36 -7.52 -10.95 22.76
N THR A 37 -6.19 -10.82 22.82
CA THR A 37 -5.25 -11.81 23.36
C THR A 37 -4.06 -11.28 24.18
N GLY A 38 -3.88 -9.97 24.37
CA GLY A 38 -2.65 -9.39 24.97
C GLY A 38 -2.82 -7.96 25.55
N PRO A 39 -1.74 -7.38 26.14
CA PRO A 39 -1.85 -6.22 27.03
C PRO A 39 -2.22 -4.94 26.30
N ALA A 40 -2.60 -3.90 27.07
CA ALA A 40 -3.05 -2.61 26.55
C ALA A 40 -2.12 -2.06 25.45
N MET A 41 -2.67 -1.99 24.23
CA MET A 41 -2.19 -1.17 23.13
C MET A 41 -2.08 0.29 23.62
N GLY A 42 -1.06 1.04 23.16
CA GLY A 42 -0.56 2.29 23.77
C GLY A 42 -1.63 3.34 24.14
N SER A 43 -1.22 4.41 24.85
CA SER A 43 -2.18 5.41 25.34
C SER A 43 -2.91 6.11 24.17
N PRO A 44 -4.25 6.24 24.22
CA PRO A 44 -5.01 7.06 23.29
C PRO A 44 -4.43 8.46 23.10
N THR A 45 -4.26 8.91 21.85
CA THR A 45 -3.85 10.30 21.56
C THR A 45 -4.86 11.00 20.65
N ASP A 46 -5.46 12.09 21.13
CA ASP A 46 -6.39 12.94 20.36
C ASP A 46 -5.65 13.96 19.46
N GLU A 47 -4.32 14.06 19.56
CA GLU A 47 -3.49 15.00 18.79
C GLU A 47 -2.72 14.30 17.65
N PRO A 48 -2.48 15.00 16.52
CA PRO A 48 -1.58 14.52 15.47
C PRO A 48 -0.20 14.16 16.03
N VAL A 49 0.33 13.01 15.63
CA VAL A 49 1.66 12.55 16.06
C VAL A 49 2.73 13.31 15.28
N ASP A 50 3.69 13.89 15.99
CA ASP A 50 4.87 14.51 15.39
C ASP A 50 5.82 13.44 14.82
N MET A 51 6.06 13.52 13.51
CA MET A 51 6.94 12.66 12.74
C MET A 51 8.25 13.37 12.34
N SER A 52 8.55 14.53 12.94
CA SER A 52 9.80 15.25 12.72
C SER A 52 11.02 14.35 12.94
N GLY A 53 11.93 14.35 11.97
CA GLY A 53 13.14 13.51 11.98
C GLY A 53 12.90 12.03 11.68
N ARG A 54 11.67 11.64 11.31
CA ARG A 54 11.34 10.28 10.84
C ARG A 54 11.41 10.22 9.32
N THR A 55 12.01 9.15 8.80
CA THR A 55 12.05 8.90 7.35
C THR A 55 10.95 7.92 6.95
N VAL A 56 10.11 8.33 6.00
CA VAL A 56 9.02 7.51 5.48
C VAL A 56 9.19 7.28 3.97
N ILE A 57 9.30 6.03 3.59
CA ILE A 57 9.39 5.60 2.20
C ILE A 57 8.00 5.17 1.73
N VAL A 58 7.51 5.76 0.63
CA VAL A 58 6.21 5.45 0.03
C VAL A 58 6.40 4.98 -1.41
N THR A 59 6.09 3.71 -1.66
CA THR A 59 6.03 3.17 -3.01
C THR A 59 4.68 3.48 -3.66
N GLY A 60 4.65 3.75 -4.97
CA GLY A 60 3.43 4.20 -5.64
C GLY A 60 3.01 5.59 -5.17
N GLY A 61 3.98 6.44 -4.81
CA GLY A 61 3.75 7.75 -4.19
C GLY A 61 3.51 8.88 -5.19
N ALA A 62 3.50 8.61 -6.51
CA ALA A 62 3.20 9.64 -7.51
C ALA A 62 1.71 10.00 -7.55
N ASN A 63 0.83 9.01 -7.35
CA ASN A 63 -0.60 9.14 -7.60
C ASN A 63 -1.46 8.49 -6.50
N GLY A 64 -2.76 8.77 -6.55
CA GLY A 64 -3.78 8.09 -5.75
C GLY A 64 -3.51 8.08 -4.25
N MET A 65 -3.71 6.93 -3.61
CA MET A 65 -3.58 6.78 -2.16
C MET A 65 -2.15 6.95 -1.65
N GLY A 66 -1.15 6.55 -2.43
CA GLY A 66 0.26 6.72 -2.05
C GLY A 66 0.62 8.20 -1.98
N ALA A 67 0.20 8.98 -2.98
CA ALA A 67 0.41 10.43 -2.97
C ALA A 67 -0.30 11.12 -1.80
N MET A 68 -1.54 10.70 -1.49
CA MET A 68 -2.29 11.22 -0.33
C MET A 68 -1.60 10.87 1.00
N ALA A 69 -1.17 9.62 1.18
CA ALA A 69 -0.47 9.18 2.39
C ALA A 69 0.85 9.94 2.57
N ALA A 70 1.63 10.11 1.49
CA ALA A 70 2.86 10.89 1.49
C ALA A 70 2.62 12.34 1.97
N ARG A 71 1.60 13.02 1.45
CA ARG A 71 1.25 14.39 1.86
C ARG A 71 0.84 14.47 3.33
N LEU A 72 -0.03 13.56 3.78
CA LEU A 72 -0.51 13.55 5.16
C LEU A 72 0.60 13.27 6.17
N LEU A 73 1.56 12.40 5.82
CA LEU A 73 2.70 12.10 6.66
C LEU A 73 3.73 13.25 6.65
N ALA A 74 3.89 13.94 5.52
CA ALA A 74 4.71 15.15 5.46
C ALA A 74 4.13 16.30 6.29
N ASP A 75 2.80 16.45 6.31
CA ASP A 75 2.09 17.42 7.15
C ASP A 75 2.34 17.18 8.65
N GLN A 76 2.65 15.94 9.03
CA GLN A 76 3.09 15.55 10.37
C GLN A 76 4.61 15.73 10.61
N GLY A 77 5.35 16.28 9.64
CA GLY A 77 6.79 16.55 9.76
C GLY A 77 7.71 15.42 9.29
N ALA A 78 7.18 14.35 8.72
CA ALA A 78 8.01 13.25 8.21
C ALA A 78 8.83 13.67 6.98
N HIS A 79 10.07 13.17 6.89
CA HIS A 79 10.86 13.23 5.66
C HIS A 79 10.35 12.16 4.69
N ILE A 80 9.77 12.59 3.56
CA ILE A 80 9.16 11.68 2.59
C ILE A 80 10.13 11.32 1.48
N VAL A 81 10.21 10.03 1.17
CA VAL A 81 10.88 9.48 -0.02
C VAL A 81 9.83 8.81 -0.89
N ILE A 82 9.55 9.40 -2.05
CA ILE A 82 8.61 8.88 -3.04
C ILE A 82 9.35 7.93 -3.98
N ILE A 83 8.86 6.69 -4.08
CA ILE A 83 9.31 5.73 -5.07
C ILE A 83 8.18 5.45 -6.05
N ASP A 84 8.39 5.79 -7.32
CA ASP A 84 7.41 5.56 -8.38
C ASP A 84 8.11 5.51 -9.75
N LYS A 85 7.48 4.87 -10.74
CA LYS A 85 7.97 4.88 -12.13
C LYS A 85 7.52 6.12 -12.89
N ASP A 86 6.43 6.74 -12.46
CA ASP A 86 5.90 7.96 -13.06
C ASP A 86 6.63 9.18 -12.49
N GLU A 87 7.82 9.45 -13.02
CA GLU A 87 8.68 10.55 -12.58
C GLU A 87 7.98 11.92 -12.61
N PRO A 88 7.27 12.32 -13.69
CA PRO A 88 6.58 13.61 -13.71
C PRO A 88 5.60 13.79 -12.55
N ASN A 89 4.75 12.79 -12.29
CA ASN A 89 3.77 12.87 -11.20
C ASN A 89 4.43 12.72 -9.82
N ALA A 90 5.48 11.92 -9.69
CA ALA A 90 6.26 11.83 -8.46
C ALA A 90 6.88 13.19 -8.08
N ARG A 91 7.49 13.89 -9.05
CA ARG A 91 8.05 15.23 -8.85
C ARG A 91 6.99 16.28 -8.58
N ALA A 92 5.84 16.22 -9.26
CA ALA A 92 4.72 17.10 -8.98
C ALA A 92 4.18 16.91 -7.55
N ASN A 93 4.13 15.66 -7.08
CA ASN A 93 3.74 15.35 -5.72
C ASN A 93 4.76 15.84 -4.69
N ALA A 94 6.06 15.66 -4.95
CA ALA A 94 7.13 16.18 -4.11
C ALA A 94 7.10 17.71 -4.00
N ALA A 95 6.90 18.41 -5.12
CA ALA A 95 6.74 19.87 -5.12
C ALA A 95 5.49 20.34 -4.35
N THR A 96 4.41 19.55 -4.38
CA THR A 96 3.22 19.83 -3.57
C THR A 96 3.52 19.70 -2.08
N ILE A 97 4.28 18.67 -1.68
CA ILE A 97 4.71 18.47 -0.28
C ILE A 97 5.59 19.63 0.17
N GLU A 98 6.59 20.00 -0.62
CA GLU A 98 7.51 21.10 -0.31
C GLU A 98 6.78 22.43 -0.19
N SER A 99 5.86 22.73 -1.11
CA SER A 99 5.06 23.96 -1.04
C SER A 99 4.14 24.02 0.19
N ALA A 100 3.65 22.87 0.68
CA ALA A 100 2.72 22.82 1.81
C ALA A 100 3.44 22.85 3.17
N THR A 101 4.60 22.19 3.27
CA THR A 101 5.30 21.94 4.53
C THR A 101 6.59 22.74 4.70
N GLY A 102 7.12 23.30 3.60
CA GLY A 102 8.45 23.91 3.56
C GLY A 102 9.62 22.92 3.57
N SER A 103 9.34 21.61 3.57
CA SER A 103 10.36 20.54 3.58
C SER A 103 10.34 19.77 2.27
N ALA A 104 11.51 19.60 1.65
CA ALA A 104 11.64 18.85 0.41
C ALA A 104 11.31 17.36 0.62
N ALA A 105 10.62 16.77 -0.36
CA ALA A 105 10.45 15.33 -0.47
C ALA A 105 11.37 14.80 -1.56
N ASP A 106 12.02 13.66 -1.30
CA ASP A 106 12.90 13.01 -2.27
C ASP A 106 12.10 12.16 -3.24
N VAL A 107 12.62 12.01 -4.46
CA VAL A 107 12.04 11.15 -5.51
C VAL A 107 13.11 10.19 -6.02
N ILE A 108 12.80 8.89 -5.96
CA ILE A 108 13.60 7.84 -6.59
C ILE A 108 12.72 7.16 -7.65
N VAL A 109 13.18 7.19 -8.91
CA VAL A 109 12.42 6.64 -10.03
C VAL A 109 12.71 5.14 -10.17
N ALA A 110 11.69 4.30 -10.04
CA ALA A 110 11.82 2.86 -10.21
C ALA A 110 10.48 2.18 -10.56
N ASP A 111 10.50 1.29 -11.55
CA ASP A 111 9.40 0.34 -11.78
C ASP A 111 9.56 -0.90 -10.90
N LEU A 112 8.67 -1.07 -9.93
CA LEU A 112 8.71 -2.20 -9.01
C LEU A 112 8.31 -3.54 -9.64
N SER A 113 7.82 -3.55 -10.89
CA SER A 113 7.68 -4.79 -11.67
C SER A 113 9.00 -5.29 -12.28
N ASP A 114 10.07 -4.47 -12.23
CA ASP A 114 11.40 -4.82 -12.72
C ASP A 114 12.37 -5.08 -11.55
N PRO A 115 12.75 -6.35 -11.29
CA PRO A 115 13.66 -6.69 -10.20
C PRO A 115 15.03 -5.99 -10.24
N ALA A 116 15.53 -5.62 -11.42
CA ALA A 116 16.80 -4.91 -11.54
C ALA A 116 16.67 -3.47 -11.04
N GLN A 117 15.57 -2.80 -11.37
CA GLN A 117 15.27 -1.46 -10.86
C GLN A 117 14.99 -1.48 -9.36
N VAL A 118 14.30 -2.50 -8.85
CA VAL A 118 14.09 -2.69 -7.40
C VAL A 118 15.42 -2.77 -6.65
N ARG A 119 16.42 -3.49 -7.19
CA ARG A 119 17.76 -3.60 -6.59
C ARG A 119 18.50 -2.26 -6.58
N SER A 120 18.55 -1.58 -7.73
CA SER A 120 19.17 -0.25 -7.83
C SER A 120 18.49 0.76 -6.89
N CYS A 121 17.17 0.72 -6.79
CA CYS A 121 16.40 1.54 -5.87
C CYS A 121 16.77 1.26 -4.41
N ALA A 122 16.86 -0.02 -4.02
CA ALA A 122 17.26 -0.41 -2.66
C ALA A 122 18.69 0.03 -2.33
N GLU A 123 19.63 -0.09 -3.27
CA GLU A 123 21.02 0.39 -3.10
C GLU A 123 21.06 1.91 -2.86
N GLN A 124 20.32 2.68 -3.66
CA GLN A 124 20.20 4.13 -3.47
C GLN A 124 19.59 4.47 -2.10
N VAL A 125 18.54 3.77 -1.69
CA VAL A 125 17.90 3.98 -0.38
C VAL A 125 18.88 3.66 0.76
N LEU A 126 19.60 2.55 0.70
CA LEU A 126 20.54 2.14 1.74
C LEU A 126 21.71 3.10 1.88
N ALA A 127 22.16 3.69 0.76
CA ALA A 127 23.22 4.68 0.72
C ALA A 127 22.78 6.06 1.28
N SER A 128 21.55 6.47 0.97
CA SER A 128 21.06 7.82 1.30
C SER A 128 20.41 7.92 2.68
N TYR A 129 19.74 6.86 3.15
CA TYR A 129 18.91 6.92 4.36
C TYR A 129 19.41 5.96 5.44
N PRO A 130 20.21 6.43 6.42
CA PRO A 130 20.76 5.58 7.49
C PRO A 130 19.69 5.02 8.44
N ARG A 131 18.46 5.54 8.37
CA ARG A 131 17.30 5.10 9.14
C ARG A 131 16.05 5.10 8.25
N ILE A 132 15.19 4.12 8.45
CA ILE A 132 13.86 4.05 7.81
C ILE A 132 12.84 3.77 8.91
N ASP A 133 11.98 4.74 9.22
CA ASP A 133 11.00 4.59 10.29
C ASP A 133 9.69 3.94 9.80
N VAL A 134 9.29 4.25 8.56
CA VAL A 134 8.13 3.63 7.92
C VAL A 134 8.46 3.24 6.49
N LEU A 135 8.14 2.00 6.12
CA LEU A 135 8.10 1.55 4.73
C LEU A 135 6.65 1.24 4.36
N LEU A 136 6.07 2.05 3.48
CA LEU A 136 4.73 1.86 2.94
C LEU A 136 4.81 1.23 1.55
N ASN A 137 4.67 -0.09 1.50
CA ASN A 137 4.47 -0.88 0.28
C ASN A 137 3.05 -0.67 -0.26
N ASN A 138 2.82 0.49 -0.89
CA ASN A 138 1.54 0.91 -1.44
C ASN A 138 1.42 0.68 -2.95
N ALA A 139 2.54 0.62 -3.69
CA ALA A 139 2.52 0.39 -5.12
C ALA A 139 1.67 -0.82 -5.50
N GLY A 140 0.81 -0.63 -6.50
CA GLY A 140 0.03 -1.70 -7.05
C GLY A 140 -0.83 -1.25 -8.21
N ILE A 141 -1.17 -2.20 -9.06
CA ILE A 141 -1.95 -2.02 -10.26
C ILE A 141 -3.10 -3.03 -10.30
N PHE A 142 -3.99 -2.79 -11.24
CA PHE A 142 -4.95 -3.75 -11.75
C PHE A 142 -5.01 -3.58 -13.27
N THR A 143 -5.13 -4.67 -14.00
CA THR A 143 -5.26 -4.64 -15.45
C THR A 143 -6.20 -5.74 -15.95
N GLU A 144 -6.98 -5.44 -17.00
CA GLU A 144 -7.85 -6.40 -17.70
C GLU A 144 -7.18 -6.98 -18.97
N VAL A 145 -5.86 -6.85 -19.07
CA VAL A 145 -5.06 -7.39 -20.16
C VAL A 145 -3.88 -8.16 -19.59
N TYR A 146 -3.70 -9.39 -20.07
CA TYR A 146 -2.54 -10.19 -19.72
C TYR A 146 -1.25 -9.53 -20.20
N GLN A 147 -0.32 -9.32 -19.27
CA GLN A 147 1.01 -8.80 -19.55
C GLN A 147 2.02 -9.57 -18.71
N GLU A 148 3.19 -9.84 -19.29
CA GLU A 148 4.33 -10.41 -18.58
C GLU A 148 5.43 -9.36 -18.48
N THR A 149 6.10 -9.32 -17.33
CA THR A 149 7.32 -8.56 -17.15
C THR A 149 8.47 -9.18 -17.94
N ALA A 150 9.59 -8.45 -18.05
CA ALA A 150 10.81 -9.00 -18.64
C ALA A 150 11.35 -10.25 -17.91
N SER A 151 11.00 -10.42 -16.62
CA SER A 151 11.34 -11.62 -15.83
C SER A 151 10.39 -12.79 -16.05
N GLY A 152 9.34 -12.63 -16.86
CA GLY A 152 8.36 -13.67 -17.16
C GLY A 152 7.29 -13.85 -16.08
N ASP A 153 7.10 -12.87 -15.21
CA ASP A 153 6.04 -12.85 -14.20
C ASP A 153 4.81 -12.11 -14.74
N GLU A 154 3.61 -12.55 -14.36
CA GLU A 154 2.40 -11.76 -14.66
C GLU A 154 2.47 -10.39 -13.98
N LEU A 155 2.17 -9.33 -14.73
CA LEU A 155 2.43 -7.94 -14.35
C LEU A 155 1.77 -7.53 -13.03
N THR A 156 0.51 -7.93 -12.78
CA THR A 156 -0.21 -7.62 -11.54
C THR A 156 0.46 -8.27 -10.33
N LEU A 157 0.83 -9.55 -10.44
CA LEU A 157 1.55 -10.28 -9.39
C LEU A 157 2.95 -9.69 -9.16
N ALA A 158 3.65 -9.33 -10.23
CA ALA A 158 4.96 -8.70 -10.15
C ALA A 158 4.91 -7.34 -9.44
N SER A 159 4.03 -6.44 -9.88
CA SER A 159 3.88 -5.11 -9.30
C SER A 159 3.34 -5.14 -7.87
N ASN A 160 2.27 -5.91 -7.61
CA ASN A 160 1.56 -5.84 -6.33
C ASN A 160 2.29 -6.58 -5.22
N HIS A 161 3.01 -7.65 -5.56
CA HIS A 161 3.61 -8.55 -4.57
C HIS A 161 5.13 -8.63 -4.70
N LEU A 162 5.66 -9.12 -5.84
CA LEU A 162 7.11 -9.38 -5.96
C LEU A 162 7.96 -8.13 -5.77
N GLY A 163 7.53 -6.99 -6.31
CA GLY A 163 8.24 -5.71 -6.19
C GLY A 163 8.41 -5.27 -4.74
N GLY A 164 7.30 -5.11 -4.02
CA GLY A 164 7.32 -4.74 -2.60
C GLY A 164 7.98 -5.80 -1.71
N PHE A 165 7.80 -7.09 -2.04
CA PHE A 165 8.47 -8.19 -1.34
C PHE A 165 9.99 -8.09 -1.48
N LEU A 166 10.52 -8.07 -2.71
CA LEU A 166 11.96 -7.96 -2.97
C LEU A 166 12.53 -6.69 -2.35
N PHE A 167 11.87 -5.55 -2.53
CA PHE A 167 12.32 -4.28 -1.96
C PHE A 167 12.44 -4.36 -0.44
N THR A 168 11.44 -4.92 0.24
CA THR A 168 11.45 -5.11 1.69
C THR A 168 12.58 -6.06 2.13
N GLN A 169 12.81 -7.15 1.39
CA GLN A 169 13.90 -8.09 1.71
C GLN A 169 15.28 -7.44 1.57
N LEU A 170 15.49 -6.63 0.54
CA LEU A 170 16.77 -5.92 0.32
C LEU A 170 17.05 -4.88 1.41
N LEU A 171 16.00 -4.30 1.99
CA LEU A 171 16.09 -3.33 3.07
C LEU A 171 16.02 -3.95 4.47
N LEU A 172 15.87 -5.28 4.58
CA LEU A 172 15.48 -5.96 5.81
C LEU A 172 16.37 -5.59 7.02
N THR A 173 17.69 -5.63 6.85
CA THR A 173 18.63 -5.26 7.91
C THR A 173 18.42 -3.83 8.39
N ARG A 174 18.31 -2.87 7.47
CA ARG A 174 18.09 -1.44 7.78
C ARG A 174 16.74 -1.21 8.48
N LEU A 175 15.71 -1.93 8.05
CA LEU A 175 14.37 -1.86 8.65
C LEU A 175 14.38 -2.41 10.09
N GLN A 176 15.09 -3.52 10.34
CA GLN A 176 15.26 -4.09 11.67
C GLN A 176 16.06 -3.17 12.60
N GLU A 177 17.20 -2.64 12.14
CA GLU A 177 18.02 -1.67 12.89
C GLU A 177 17.22 -0.42 13.27
N SER A 178 16.36 0.03 12.37
CA SER A 178 15.50 1.20 12.58
C SER A 178 14.28 0.93 13.46
N LYS A 179 13.97 -0.34 13.73
CA LYS A 179 12.69 -0.80 14.31
C LYS A 179 11.49 -0.26 13.51
N ALA A 180 11.58 -0.38 12.18
CA ALA A 180 10.66 0.22 11.25
C ALA A 180 9.24 -0.34 11.38
N ARG A 181 8.25 0.46 10.99
CA ARG A 181 6.89 0.01 10.70
C ARG A 181 6.77 -0.30 9.21
N VAL A 182 6.63 -1.56 8.85
CA VAL A 182 6.44 -2.00 7.46
C VAL A 182 4.96 -2.24 7.21
N LEU A 183 4.40 -1.51 6.24
CA LEU A 183 2.98 -1.55 5.92
C LEU A 183 2.80 -2.01 4.48
N PHE A 184 2.00 -3.05 4.29
CA PHE A 184 1.61 -3.55 2.97
C PHE A 184 0.16 -3.19 2.65
N VAL A 185 -0.08 -2.57 1.49
CA VAL A 185 -1.43 -2.25 1.03
C VAL A 185 -2.03 -3.42 0.26
N SER A 186 -2.95 -4.11 0.90
CA SER A 186 -3.75 -5.18 0.29
C SER A 186 -5.14 -4.66 -0.13
N SER A 187 -6.11 -5.57 -0.27
CA SER A 187 -7.52 -5.29 -0.53
C SER A 187 -8.38 -6.43 -0.01
N ASP A 188 -9.66 -6.17 0.24
CA ASP A 188 -10.67 -7.22 0.50
C ASP A 188 -10.78 -8.24 -0.64
N ALA A 189 -10.28 -7.89 -1.83
CA ALA A 189 -10.06 -8.78 -2.97
C ALA A 189 -9.34 -10.09 -2.59
N HIS A 190 -8.41 -10.06 -1.63
CA HIS A 190 -7.70 -11.27 -1.21
C HIS A 190 -8.63 -12.36 -0.63
N ARG A 191 -9.81 -11.97 -0.11
CA ARG A 191 -10.82 -12.88 0.42
C ARG A 191 -11.57 -13.63 -0.67
N GLN A 192 -11.50 -13.15 -1.91
CA GLN A 192 -12.15 -13.77 -3.07
C GLN A 192 -11.24 -14.80 -3.76
N ALA A 193 -9.95 -14.88 -3.40
CA ALA A 193 -9.09 -15.96 -3.85
C ALA A 193 -9.40 -17.23 -3.05
N MET A 194 -9.98 -18.23 -3.72
CA MET A 194 -10.39 -19.50 -3.10
C MET A 194 -9.27 -20.54 -3.05
N LYS A 195 -8.32 -20.45 -4.00
CA LYS A 195 -7.13 -21.31 -4.10
C LYS A 195 -6.05 -20.61 -4.92
N VAL A 196 -4.81 -21.06 -4.77
CA VAL A 196 -3.70 -20.69 -5.66
C VAL A 196 -3.50 -21.83 -6.66
N ASN A 197 -3.46 -21.51 -7.95
CA ASN A 197 -3.09 -22.47 -8.98
C ASN A 197 -1.57 -22.45 -9.16
N TRP A 198 -0.86 -23.35 -8.48
CA TRP A 198 0.60 -23.38 -8.52
C TRP A 198 1.16 -23.85 -9.88
N ASP A 199 0.38 -24.61 -10.65
CA ASP A 199 0.76 -25.07 -12.00
C ASP A 199 0.71 -23.93 -13.04
N ASP A 200 -0.08 -22.88 -12.77
CA ASP A 200 -0.19 -21.68 -13.60
C ASP A 200 -0.37 -20.44 -12.72
N ILE A 201 0.69 -20.09 -11.97
CA ILE A 201 0.69 -18.96 -11.04
C ILE A 201 0.53 -17.61 -11.74
N ASN A 202 0.99 -17.52 -12.99
CA ASN A 202 0.80 -16.35 -13.86
C ASN A 202 -0.63 -16.27 -14.41
N GLY A 203 -1.46 -17.29 -14.18
CA GLY A 203 -2.84 -17.33 -14.64
C GLY A 203 -2.97 -17.26 -16.16
N LYS A 204 -1.98 -17.72 -16.94
CA LYS A 204 -1.99 -17.71 -18.41
C LYS A 204 -3.27 -18.31 -18.98
N ASP A 205 -3.76 -19.38 -18.36
CA ASP A 205 -4.96 -20.09 -18.80
C ASP A 205 -6.23 -19.25 -18.62
N LEU A 206 -6.25 -18.29 -17.68
CA LEU A 206 -7.37 -17.36 -17.50
C LEU A 206 -7.61 -16.47 -18.73
N TRP A 207 -6.60 -16.29 -19.57
CA TRP A 207 -6.57 -15.33 -20.66
C TRP A 207 -6.68 -15.95 -22.07
N LYS A 208 -6.76 -17.28 -22.19
CA LYS A 208 -6.70 -18.00 -23.47
C LYS A 208 -8.03 -18.10 -24.21
N GLY A 209 -8.08 -17.55 -25.42
CA GLY A 209 -9.08 -17.87 -26.45
C GLY A 209 -10.54 -17.70 -26.02
N LYS A 210 -11.41 -18.61 -26.48
CA LYS A 210 -12.83 -18.66 -26.09
C LYS A 210 -13.05 -19.14 -24.64
N GLU A 211 -11.99 -19.59 -23.98
CA GLU A 211 -11.97 -20.08 -22.59
C GLU A 211 -11.58 -18.99 -21.59
N ARG A 212 -11.41 -17.72 -22.03
CA ARG A 212 -11.17 -16.58 -21.14
C ARG A 212 -12.20 -16.58 -20.03
N VAL A 213 -11.71 -16.67 -18.80
CA VAL A 213 -12.56 -16.58 -17.62
C VAL A 213 -13.11 -15.15 -17.54
N PRO A 214 -14.43 -14.96 -17.38
CA PRO A 214 -14.99 -13.64 -17.12
C PRO A 214 -14.29 -13.02 -15.89
N ASN A 215 -13.81 -11.78 -16.02
CA ASN A 215 -13.06 -11.06 -14.99
C ASN A 215 -11.70 -11.69 -14.63
N ALA A 216 -10.99 -12.27 -15.60
CA ALA A 216 -9.63 -12.82 -15.42
C ALA A 216 -8.68 -11.84 -14.68
N GLY A 217 -8.74 -10.54 -14.98
CA GLY A 217 -7.94 -9.52 -14.29
C GLY A 217 -8.24 -9.47 -12.79
N PHE A 218 -9.51 -9.55 -12.39
CA PHE A 218 -9.90 -9.63 -10.98
C PHE A 218 -9.46 -10.92 -10.31
N VAL A 219 -9.53 -12.07 -11.00
CA VAL A 219 -9.04 -13.34 -10.46
C VAL A 219 -7.56 -13.22 -10.11
N GLN A 220 -6.75 -12.69 -11.03
CA GLN A 220 -5.32 -12.51 -10.81
C GLN A 220 -5.02 -11.43 -9.76
N TYR A 221 -5.77 -10.33 -9.75
CA TYR A 221 -5.66 -9.30 -8.71
C TYR A 221 -5.97 -9.85 -7.31
N ASN A 222 -7.03 -10.67 -7.17
CA ASN A 222 -7.38 -11.32 -5.90
C ASN A 222 -6.23 -12.19 -5.40
N VAL A 223 -5.61 -12.98 -6.29
CA VAL A 223 -4.42 -13.80 -5.97
C VAL A 223 -3.25 -12.91 -5.56
N SER A 224 -2.97 -11.83 -6.29
CA SER A 224 -1.87 -10.90 -5.93
C SER A 224 -2.06 -10.32 -4.52
N LYS A 225 -3.30 -9.96 -4.13
CA LYS A 225 -3.60 -9.39 -2.82
C LYS A 225 -3.62 -10.44 -1.70
N LEU A 226 -3.90 -11.71 -2.03
CA LEU A 226 -3.68 -12.86 -1.14
C LEU A 226 -2.20 -13.06 -0.87
N PHE A 227 -1.35 -12.95 -1.89
CA PHE A 227 0.10 -13.08 -1.75
C PHE A 227 0.67 -12.00 -0.84
N VAL A 228 0.26 -10.74 -1.05
CA VAL A 228 0.65 -9.62 -0.18
C VAL A 228 0.29 -9.88 1.29
N ALA A 229 -0.98 -10.24 1.56
CA ALA A 229 -1.42 -10.48 2.94
C ALA A 229 -0.69 -11.67 3.60
N SER A 230 -0.54 -12.76 2.85
CA SER A 230 0.13 -13.97 3.34
C SER A 230 1.61 -13.73 3.63
N ALA A 231 2.32 -13.04 2.72
CA ALA A 231 3.73 -12.74 2.88
C ALA A 231 4.00 -11.72 4.00
N ALA A 232 3.09 -10.76 4.22
CA ALA A 232 3.20 -9.83 5.34
C ALA A 232 3.04 -10.53 6.69
N ILE A 233 2.09 -11.47 6.82
CA ILE A 233 1.94 -12.30 8.03
C ILE A 233 3.21 -13.14 8.25
N GLU A 234 3.74 -13.76 7.20
CA GLU A 234 4.97 -14.57 7.30
C GLU A 234 6.20 -13.75 7.66
N LEU A 235 6.36 -12.55 7.08
CA LEU A 235 7.45 -11.63 7.44
C LEU A 235 7.35 -11.19 8.90
N ALA A 236 6.13 -10.94 9.40
CA ALA A 236 5.91 -10.61 10.81
C ALA A 236 6.41 -11.71 11.75
N GLU A 237 6.10 -12.98 11.46
CA GLU A 237 6.58 -14.12 12.27
C GLU A 237 8.10 -14.26 12.19
N ARG A 238 8.68 -14.16 10.98
CA ARG A 238 10.13 -14.27 10.76
C ARG A 238 10.95 -13.16 11.41
N THR A 239 10.33 -12.03 11.74
CA THR A 239 11.02 -10.85 12.27
C THR A 239 10.64 -10.55 13.72
N LYS A 240 9.95 -11.50 14.35
CA LYS A 240 9.61 -11.45 15.77
C LYS A 240 10.86 -11.27 16.63
N GLY A 241 10.77 -10.36 17.61
CA GLY A 241 11.89 -10.04 18.50
C GLY A 241 12.88 -9.01 17.97
N THR A 242 12.79 -8.59 16.71
CA THR A 242 13.67 -7.54 16.15
C THR A 242 13.22 -6.11 16.50
N GLY A 243 11.97 -5.95 16.95
CA GLY A 243 11.33 -4.65 17.20
C GLY A 243 10.75 -3.99 15.94
N MET A 244 11.03 -4.52 14.75
CA MET A 244 10.32 -4.16 13.52
C MET A 244 8.90 -4.73 13.56
N THR A 245 7.93 -3.97 13.05
CA THR A 245 6.55 -4.45 12.89
C THR A 245 6.16 -4.55 11.42
N VAL A 246 5.28 -5.50 11.11
CA VAL A 246 4.79 -5.72 9.75
C VAL A 246 3.29 -5.88 9.81
N ASN A 247 2.55 -5.02 9.10
CA ASN A 247 1.10 -5.11 9.06
C ASN A 247 0.59 -4.96 7.62
N THR A 248 -0.59 -5.54 7.38
CA THR A 248 -1.32 -5.35 6.14
C THR A 248 -2.48 -4.40 6.38
N LEU A 249 -2.80 -3.52 5.44
CA LEU A 249 -4.00 -2.69 5.50
C LEU A 249 -4.82 -2.77 4.22
N ALA A 250 -6.14 -2.63 4.37
CA ALA A 250 -7.08 -2.46 3.27
C ALA A 250 -7.65 -1.04 3.30
N PRO A 251 -7.54 -0.28 2.21
CA PRO A 251 -8.14 1.05 2.11
C PRO A 251 -9.68 0.99 2.09
N GLY A 252 -10.24 -0.14 1.64
CA GLY A 252 -11.68 -0.36 1.43
C GLY A 252 -12.03 -0.62 -0.03
N ALA A 253 -13.22 -1.17 -0.30
CA ALA A 253 -13.68 -1.43 -1.66
C ALA A 253 -14.09 -0.14 -2.38
N LEU A 254 -13.92 -0.11 -3.70
CA LEU A 254 -14.49 0.92 -4.58
C LEU A 254 -14.04 2.36 -4.30
N ILE A 255 -12.74 2.57 -4.05
CA ILE A 255 -12.18 3.93 -3.92
C ILE A 255 -11.67 4.38 -5.30
N PRO A 256 -12.11 5.54 -5.80
CA PRO A 256 -11.69 6.06 -7.11
C PRO A 256 -10.23 6.53 -7.05
N THR A 257 -9.28 5.60 -7.23
CA THR A 257 -7.84 5.80 -7.04
C THR A 257 -7.02 5.60 -8.31
N GLY A 258 -7.66 5.57 -9.47
CA GLY A 258 -7.03 5.25 -10.76
C GLY A 258 -6.74 3.75 -10.96
N ILE A 259 -6.76 2.94 -9.90
CA ILE A 259 -6.53 1.48 -9.95
C ILE A 259 -7.46 0.77 -10.95
N TYR A 260 -8.67 1.29 -11.17
CA TYR A 260 -9.66 0.68 -12.07
C TYR A 260 -9.73 1.35 -13.44
N ASP A 261 -8.80 2.23 -13.79
CA ASP A 261 -8.87 3.00 -15.04
C ASP A 261 -8.77 2.09 -16.29
N ASP A 262 -8.09 0.95 -16.16
CA ASP A 262 -7.99 -0.10 -17.19
C ASP A 262 -9.12 -1.14 -17.13
N ALA A 263 -10.09 -1.01 -16.22
CA ALA A 263 -11.21 -1.96 -16.13
C ALA A 263 -12.10 -1.87 -17.37
N THR A 264 -12.49 -3.02 -17.92
CA THR A 264 -13.43 -3.11 -19.06
C THR A 264 -14.81 -3.61 -18.61
N GLY A 265 -15.87 -3.39 -19.39
CA GLY A 265 -17.23 -3.82 -19.06
C GLY A 265 -18.06 -2.78 -18.29
N PRO A 266 -19.09 -3.17 -17.51
CA PRO A 266 -19.98 -2.22 -16.84
C PRO A 266 -19.34 -1.51 -15.65
N ILE A 267 -18.13 -1.89 -15.23
CA ILE A 267 -17.48 -1.43 -13.99
C ILE A 267 -17.10 0.06 -14.05
N PRO A 268 -16.43 0.61 -15.09
CA PRO A 268 -16.22 2.05 -15.21
C PRO A 268 -17.53 2.85 -15.23
N ILE A 269 -18.58 2.28 -15.83
CA ILE A 269 -19.92 2.86 -15.86
C ILE A 269 -20.54 2.84 -14.46
N LEU A 270 -20.40 1.75 -13.71
CA LEU A 270 -20.88 1.59 -12.34
C LEU A 270 -20.13 2.50 -11.37
N ILE A 271 -18.80 2.58 -11.46
CA ILE A 271 -17.97 3.50 -10.67
C ILE A 271 -18.33 4.95 -10.99
N LYS A 272 -18.57 5.29 -12.26
CA LYS A 272 -19.03 6.63 -12.67
C LYS A 272 -20.43 6.97 -12.14
N TYR A 273 -21.38 6.02 -12.17
CA TYR A 273 -22.76 6.22 -11.71
C TYR A 273 -22.91 6.23 -10.19
N PHE A 274 -22.15 5.40 -9.49
CA PHE A 274 -22.19 5.29 -8.03
C PHE A 274 -21.12 6.13 -7.34
N ARG A 275 -20.44 7.04 -8.08
CA ARG A 275 -19.42 7.97 -7.57
C ARG A 275 -19.77 8.65 -6.23
N PRO A 276 -21.01 9.12 -5.98
CA PRO A 276 -21.38 9.68 -4.68
C PRO A 276 -21.63 8.65 -3.55
N LEU A 277 -21.78 7.36 -3.87
CA LEU A 277 -21.83 6.24 -2.91
C LEU A 277 -20.47 5.54 -2.73
N LEU A 278 -19.45 5.87 -3.54
CA LEU A 278 -18.10 5.36 -3.38
C LEU A 278 -17.49 5.85 -2.06
N ARG A 279 -16.65 5.02 -1.46
CA ARG A 279 -16.00 5.37 -0.20
C ARG A 279 -15.09 6.57 -0.40
N GLN A 280 -15.27 7.57 0.46
CA GLN A 280 -14.44 8.76 0.51
C GLN A 280 -12.97 8.38 0.78
N PRO A 281 -12.02 8.75 -0.10
CA PRO A 281 -10.58 8.49 0.06
C PRO A 281 -10.05 8.89 1.44
N GLU A 282 -10.60 9.95 2.04
CA GLU A 282 -10.25 10.47 3.36
C GLU A 282 -10.45 9.41 4.46
N LYS A 283 -11.52 8.60 4.37
CA LYS A 283 -11.77 7.51 5.34
C LYS A 283 -10.81 6.34 5.18
N ALA A 284 -10.22 6.15 4.00
CA ALA A 284 -9.21 5.12 3.79
C ALA A 284 -7.86 5.54 4.42
N MET A 285 -7.52 6.82 4.31
CA MET A 285 -6.26 7.39 4.80
C MET A 285 -6.10 7.31 6.32
N ILE A 286 -7.19 7.24 7.07
CA ILE A 286 -7.16 7.01 8.52
C ILE A 286 -6.30 5.80 8.87
N THR A 287 -6.49 4.67 8.17
CA THR A 287 -5.73 3.45 8.50
C THR A 287 -4.25 3.59 8.12
N TYR A 288 -3.93 4.32 7.04
CA TYR A 288 -2.55 4.56 6.61
C TYR A 288 -1.79 5.36 7.65
N VAL A 289 -2.32 6.52 8.02
CA VAL A 289 -1.67 7.43 8.97
C VAL A 289 -1.63 6.82 10.36
N TYR A 290 -2.75 6.24 10.83
CA TYR A 290 -2.82 5.59 12.14
C TYR A 290 -1.74 4.52 12.30
N LEU A 291 -1.58 3.63 11.31
CA LEU A 291 -0.56 2.59 11.39
C LEU A 291 0.86 3.12 11.27
N ALA A 292 1.05 4.12 10.42
CA ALA A 292 2.36 4.73 10.24
C ALA A 292 2.85 5.48 11.49
N THR A 293 1.94 6.09 12.27
CA THR A 293 2.36 7.10 13.27
C THR A 293 1.88 6.84 14.69
N SER A 294 0.70 6.23 14.89
CA SER A 294 0.10 6.14 16.24
C SER A 294 0.94 5.31 17.22
N PRO A 295 1.21 5.80 18.44
CA PRO A 295 1.76 4.99 19.53
C PRO A 295 0.83 3.85 19.97
N GLU A 296 -0.48 3.96 19.71
CA GLU A 296 -1.46 2.94 20.09
C GLU A 296 -1.15 1.59 19.44
N VAL A 297 -0.62 1.59 18.22
CA VAL A 297 -0.28 0.37 17.47
C VAL A 297 1.21 0.01 17.56
N GLU A 298 1.94 0.60 18.51
CA GLU A 298 3.33 0.21 18.75
C GLU A 298 3.41 -1.27 19.13
N GLY A 299 4.30 -2.01 18.47
CA GLY A 299 4.45 -3.45 18.66
C GLY A 299 3.39 -4.31 17.96
N ALA A 300 2.30 -3.73 17.42
CA ALA A 300 1.32 -4.49 16.65
C ALA A 300 1.98 -5.02 15.36
N SER A 301 1.95 -6.33 15.15
CA SER A 301 2.60 -6.99 14.00
C SER A 301 1.84 -8.25 13.62
N GLY A 302 1.80 -8.58 12.32
CA GLY A 302 1.10 -9.73 11.76
C GLY A 302 -0.40 -9.52 11.51
N TRP A 303 -0.91 -8.31 11.73
CA TRP A 303 -2.35 -8.04 11.64
C TRP A 303 -2.78 -7.49 10.28
N TYR A 304 -4.04 -7.76 9.93
CA TYR A 304 -4.72 -7.14 8.81
C TYR A 304 -5.63 -6.03 9.31
N TRP A 305 -5.54 -4.85 8.73
CA TRP A 305 -6.24 -3.66 9.22
C TRP A 305 -7.25 -3.13 8.23
N LYS A 306 -8.40 -2.73 8.74
CA LYS A 306 -9.45 -2.09 7.98
C LYS A 306 -10.18 -1.11 8.87
N ASP A 307 -10.39 0.11 8.38
CA ASP A 307 -11.13 1.15 9.09
C ASP A 307 -10.57 1.45 10.49
N GLY A 308 -9.24 1.44 10.63
CA GLY A 308 -8.53 1.64 11.90
C GLY A 308 -8.64 0.48 12.89
N ARG A 309 -9.16 -0.68 12.48
CA ARG A 309 -9.32 -1.87 13.34
C ARG A 309 -8.56 -3.05 12.79
N PHE A 310 -8.02 -3.89 13.67
CA PHE A 310 -7.55 -5.21 13.26
C PHE A 310 -8.75 -6.08 12.90
N VAL A 311 -8.58 -6.89 11.87
CA VAL A 311 -9.54 -7.89 11.41
C VAL A 311 -8.75 -9.13 10.97
N ASP A 312 -9.39 -10.28 11.01
CA ASP A 312 -8.80 -11.48 10.45
C ASP A 312 -8.66 -11.37 8.93
N ALA A 313 -7.46 -11.68 8.40
CA ALA A 313 -7.30 -11.98 6.98
C ALA A 313 -8.11 -13.23 6.60
N SER A 314 -8.25 -13.54 5.30
CA SER A 314 -8.92 -14.79 4.90
C SER A 314 -8.24 -16.00 5.54
N GLN A 315 -9.00 -17.06 5.82
CA GLN A 315 -8.45 -18.31 6.36
C GLN A 315 -7.30 -18.84 5.49
N LEU A 316 -7.42 -18.66 4.17
CA LEU A 316 -6.39 -19.04 3.21
C LEU A 316 -5.10 -18.23 3.41
N ALA A 317 -5.18 -16.91 3.64
CA ALA A 317 -4.01 -16.08 3.94
C ALA A 317 -3.35 -16.45 5.29
N GLN A 318 -4.13 -16.97 6.23
CA GLN A 318 -3.68 -17.42 7.55
C GLN A 318 -3.16 -18.87 7.57
N SER A 319 -3.25 -19.61 6.48
CA SER A 319 -2.71 -20.98 6.40
C SER A 319 -1.18 -20.94 6.41
N GLN A 320 -0.53 -21.58 7.40
CA GLN A 320 0.93 -21.68 7.45
C GLN A 320 1.48 -22.38 6.19
N GLU A 321 0.84 -23.46 5.75
CA GLU A 321 1.26 -24.19 4.55
C GLU A 321 1.30 -23.27 3.33
N LEU A 322 0.25 -22.47 3.13
CA LEU A 322 0.21 -21.54 2.00
C LEU A 322 1.26 -20.43 2.14
N ARG A 323 1.43 -19.89 3.36
CA ARG A 323 2.46 -18.87 3.61
C ARG A 323 3.85 -19.38 3.29
N ASP A 324 4.18 -20.61 3.68
CA ASP A 324 5.48 -21.24 3.38
C ASP A 324 5.67 -21.40 1.86
N GLN A 325 4.62 -21.84 1.15
CA GLN A 325 4.65 -21.98 -0.30
C GLN A 325 4.83 -20.62 -1.01
N ILE A 326 4.06 -19.60 -0.62
CA ILE A 326 4.14 -18.24 -1.15
C ILE A 326 5.52 -17.64 -0.86
N TRP A 327 6.01 -17.78 0.37
CA TRP A 327 7.33 -17.29 0.75
C TRP A 327 8.44 -17.93 -0.07
N ALA A 328 8.44 -19.26 -0.14
CA ALA A 328 9.45 -19.99 -0.89
C ALA A 328 9.41 -19.67 -2.38
N TRP A 329 8.22 -19.54 -2.97
CA TRP A 329 8.06 -19.09 -4.35
C TRP A 329 8.60 -17.66 -4.54
N SER A 330 8.24 -16.73 -3.66
CA SER A 330 8.66 -15.33 -3.74
C SER A 330 10.17 -15.19 -3.64
N MET A 331 10.82 -15.88 -2.68
CA MET A 331 12.28 -15.90 -2.56
C MET A 331 12.96 -16.39 -3.83
N ARG A 332 12.47 -17.50 -4.42
CA ARG A 332 13.01 -18.03 -5.68
C ARG A 332 12.82 -17.06 -6.84
N GLN A 333 11.61 -16.53 -7.01
CA GLN A 333 11.27 -15.64 -8.12
C GLN A 333 12.04 -14.32 -8.04
N SER A 334 12.23 -13.82 -6.82
CA SER A 334 13.05 -12.64 -6.55
C SER A 334 14.56 -12.91 -6.62
N GLY A 335 15.01 -14.14 -6.91
CA GLY A 335 16.43 -14.50 -6.96
C GLY A 335 17.17 -14.28 -5.64
N LEU A 336 16.47 -14.38 -4.51
CA LEU A 336 17.05 -14.28 -3.18
C LEU A 336 17.46 -15.68 -2.72
N SER A 337 18.65 -15.79 -2.13
CA SER A 337 19.04 -17.04 -1.47
C SER A 337 18.12 -17.28 -0.27
N GLN A 338 17.64 -18.52 -0.09
CA GLN A 338 17.04 -18.93 1.17
C GLN A 338 18.16 -18.86 2.20
N GLY A 339 18.25 -17.76 2.94
CA GLY A 339 19.16 -17.68 4.08
C GLY A 339 18.84 -18.88 4.96
N VAL A 340 19.80 -19.79 5.11
CA VAL A 340 19.71 -20.86 6.10
C VAL A 340 19.62 -20.14 7.44
N SER A 341 18.44 -20.17 8.05
CA SER A 341 18.27 -19.77 9.43
C SER A 341 19.21 -20.63 10.27
N SER A 342 20.30 -20.04 10.74
CA SER A 342 21.22 -20.62 11.72
C SER A 342 20.77 -20.27 13.12
#